data_AF-A0A835D3C9-F1
#
_entry.id   AF-A0A835D3C9-F1
#
_cell.length_a   1.000
_cell.length_b   1.000
_cell.length_c   1.000
_cell.angle_alpha   90.00
_cell.angle_beta   90.00
_cell.angle_gamma   90.00
#
_symmetry.space_group_name_H-M   'P 1'
#
loop_
_entity.id
_entity.type
_entity.pdbx_description
1 polymer ?
#
loop_
_entity_poly.entity_id
_entity_poly.type
_entity_poly.pdbx_seq_one_letter_code
_entity_poly.pdbx_strand_id
1 'polypeptide(L)'
;MPVANGTRLVTASSLFVRLTVKLSPFAFELPTLYLPFIKILKDLGLQDVLSVVRAKDLLLNLQKSCGYQHLNPNELRAVMEILHFICDGTVQANLSDGSNWVSEAIVPDDGCRLVHARSCVYVDSYGSRFVRSIDTSRLRFVHPDLPERMCTTLGIKMLSDMVVEELDHEDQLQALDMIGSVPLATVRQKLSSRSLQAAVWTIVNSVASYKPAFKSVSLEQLQSLLISVADKMQFVWCLHTRFLLLPMFLDITRVSKESIIPGWEDGFRHRTLHFVNQSKTCIFVAEPPNYISVFDVIAIVVSQVLGSPTPLPIGPLFSSPEDSEKAIVDMLKLGSHRRETEPMGESNWLVGKELLPQDAHHVQFHPLRPFYTGEIVAWRSGKDGEKLKYGTVPEDVRPSAGQALYRLKVETTPGVTEPLLSSQVFSFRSISATNEASSAGLSVGGHTEVGNRMHVQVRTAGEGIGSSQLQPGTDLHYGRVSAAELVQAVHEMLSAAGINMDVEKQSLLQTTLTLQEQLKESQAALLLEQEKVDMAAKEADTAKGAWLCRVCLSAEVNITIVPCGHVLCQRCSSAVSRCPFCRLQVSRTMKIFRP
;
A
#
# COMPACT_ATOMS: atom_id res chain seq x y z
N MET A 1 7.65 -4.94 -21.19
CA MET A 1 8.02 -6.15 -20.41
C MET A 1 6.97 -6.41 -19.35
N PRO A 2 6.46 -7.64 -19.20
CA PRO A 2 5.46 -7.96 -18.18
C PRO A 2 6.09 -7.96 -16.78
N VAL A 3 5.46 -7.23 -15.86
CA VAL A 3 5.86 -7.07 -14.46
C VAL A 3 4.68 -7.21 -13.52
N ALA A 4 4.91 -7.21 -12.21
CA ALA A 4 3.88 -7.31 -11.17
C ALA A 4 2.95 -8.51 -11.42
N ASN A 5 3.55 -9.70 -11.50
CA ASN A 5 2.86 -10.95 -11.82
C ASN A 5 2.12 -10.93 -13.19
N GLY A 6 2.60 -10.11 -14.13
CA GLY A 6 2.06 -9.94 -15.48
C GLY A 6 0.79 -9.09 -15.57
N THR A 7 0.51 -8.28 -14.55
CA THR A 7 -0.60 -7.33 -14.56
C THR A 7 -0.32 -6.09 -15.41
N ARG A 8 0.96 -5.76 -15.62
CA ARG A 8 1.37 -4.52 -16.31
C ARG A 8 2.48 -4.79 -17.29
N LEU A 9 2.50 -3.99 -18.36
CA LEU A 9 3.60 -3.89 -19.30
C LEU A 9 4.34 -2.58 -19.05
N VAL A 10 5.65 -2.66 -18.82
CA VAL A 10 6.50 -1.48 -18.60
C VAL A 10 7.68 -1.44 -19.59
N THR A 11 8.20 -0.24 -19.80
CA THR A 11 9.44 -0.02 -20.57
C THR A 11 10.66 -0.46 -19.76
N ALA A 12 11.78 -0.76 -20.42
CA ALA A 12 13.03 -1.15 -19.74
C ALA A 12 13.57 -0.04 -18.81
N SER A 13 13.27 1.23 -19.10
CA SER A 13 13.63 2.39 -18.28
C SER A 13 12.99 2.44 -16.89
N SER A 14 11.92 1.67 -16.67
CA SER A 14 11.21 1.57 -15.38
C SER A 14 11.60 0.31 -14.59
N LEU A 15 12.60 -0.44 -15.07
CA LEU A 15 13.10 -1.65 -14.45
C LEU A 15 14.44 -1.41 -13.75
N PHE A 16 14.63 -2.12 -12.63
CA PHE A 16 15.84 -2.10 -11.84
C PHE A 16 16.34 -3.53 -11.61
N VAL A 17 17.65 -3.77 -11.71
CA VAL A 17 18.24 -5.09 -11.40
C VAL A 17 18.03 -5.45 -9.93
N ARG A 18 18.19 -4.46 -9.04
CA ARG A 18 17.87 -4.58 -7.62
C ARG A 18 17.11 -3.35 -7.16
N LEU A 19 15.94 -3.56 -6.56
CA LEU A 19 15.12 -2.48 -6.03
C LEU A 19 14.88 -2.71 -4.53
N THR A 20 15.43 -1.84 -3.69
CA THR A 20 15.30 -1.95 -2.23
C THR A 20 13.95 -1.47 -1.70
N VAL A 21 13.18 -0.75 -2.52
CA VAL A 21 11.97 -0.04 -2.10
C VAL A 21 10.79 -0.44 -3.01
N LYS A 22 9.59 -0.62 -2.45
CA LYS A 22 8.40 -1.03 -3.21
C LYS A 22 7.76 0.13 -3.99
N LEU A 23 8.29 0.40 -5.19
CA LEU A 23 7.84 1.50 -6.07
C LEU A 23 6.69 1.16 -7.04
N SER A 24 6.07 -0.01 -6.91
CA SER A 24 4.88 -0.35 -7.67
C SER A 24 3.74 0.65 -7.36
N PRO A 25 3.15 1.31 -8.37
CA PRO A 25 3.06 0.85 -9.77
C PRO A 25 4.04 1.48 -10.80
N PHE A 26 5.00 2.29 -10.38
CA PHE A 26 5.81 3.12 -11.29
C PHE A 26 7.13 2.49 -11.71
N ALA A 27 7.75 1.74 -10.80
CA ALA A 27 9.04 1.08 -11.00
C ALA A 27 9.04 -0.31 -10.39
N PHE A 28 9.77 -1.23 -11.02
CA PHE A 28 9.76 -2.65 -10.67
C PHE A 28 11.16 -3.25 -10.68
N GLU A 29 11.37 -4.22 -9.81
CA GLU A 29 12.54 -5.09 -9.89
C GLU A 29 12.43 -6.04 -11.09
N LEU A 30 13.56 -6.33 -11.73
CA LEU A 30 13.65 -7.19 -12.89
C LEU A 30 13.25 -8.63 -12.51
N PRO A 31 12.20 -9.21 -13.11
CA PRO A 31 11.85 -10.61 -12.85
C PRO A 31 13.00 -11.56 -13.19
N THR A 32 13.14 -12.63 -12.41
CA THR A 32 14.23 -13.62 -12.53
C THR A 32 14.35 -14.22 -13.93
N LEU A 33 13.22 -14.40 -14.61
CA LEU A 33 13.12 -14.90 -15.99
C LEU A 33 13.88 -14.03 -17.00
N TYR A 34 14.08 -12.73 -16.71
CA TYR A 34 14.74 -11.78 -17.59
C TYR A 34 16.22 -11.52 -17.24
N LEU A 35 16.74 -12.14 -16.17
CA LEU A 35 18.15 -12.00 -15.78
C LEU A 35 19.16 -12.37 -16.89
N PRO A 36 18.92 -13.39 -17.74
CA PRO A 36 19.85 -13.69 -18.85
C PRO A 36 19.98 -12.56 -19.87
N PHE A 37 18.99 -11.66 -19.96
CA PHE A 37 18.92 -10.60 -20.97
C PHE A 37 19.39 -9.24 -20.46
N ILE A 38 19.98 -9.15 -19.25
CA ILE A 38 20.40 -7.89 -18.61
C ILE A 38 21.23 -7.00 -19.55
N LYS A 39 22.16 -7.56 -20.32
CA LYS A 39 23.04 -6.76 -21.21
C LYS A 39 22.23 -5.93 -22.21
N ILE A 40 21.32 -6.59 -22.94
CA ILE A 40 20.45 -5.93 -23.92
C ILE A 40 19.49 -4.97 -23.22
N LEU A 41 18.97 -5.36 -22.06
CA LEU A 41 18.05 -4.51 -21.30
C LEU A 41 18.72 -3.24 -20.77
N LYS A 42 20.01 -3.29 -20.41
CA LYS A 42 20.80 -2.11 -20.04
C LYS A 42 20.93 -1.14 -21.21
N ASP A 43 21.15 -1.64 -22.42
CA ASP A 43 21.17 -0.82 -23.64
C ASP A 43 19.81 -0.15 -23.91
N LEU A 44 18.71 -0.76 -23.45
CA LEU A 44 17.34 -0.22 -23.52
C LEU A 44 16.94 0.68 -22.32
N GLY A 45 17.84 0.89 -21.36
CA GLY A 45 17.62 1.79 -20.22
C GLY A 45 17.36 1.13 -18.86
N LEU A 46 17.52 -0.20 -18.74
CA LEU A 46 17.51 -0.90 -17.44
C LEU A 46 18.59 -0.34 -16.52
N GLN A 47 18.23 -0.09 -15.26
CA GLN A 47 19.16 0.45 -14.27
C GLN A 47 19.59 -0.62 -13.26
N ASP A 48 20.79 -0.48 -12.69
CA ASP A 48 21.26 -1.44 -11.68
C ASP A 48 20.58 -1.23 -10.32
N VAL A 49 20.62 0.01 -9.80
CA VAL A 49 20.06 0.40 -8.50
C VAL A 49 19.38 1.77 -8.64
N LEU A 50 18.33 2.00 -7.85
CA LEU A 50 17.69 3.32 -7.77
C LEU A 50 18.67 4.35 -7.22
N SER A 51 18.89 5.43 -7.98
CA SER A 51 19.69 6.59 -7.52
C SER A 51 18.78 7.75 -7.16
N VAL A 52 19.27 8.67 -6.31
CA VAL A 52 18.53 9.87 -5.91
C VAL A 52 18.13 10.71 -7.12
N VAL A 53 19.02 10.90 -8.10
CA VAL A 53 18.72 11.64 -9.34
C VAL A 53 17.54 11.03 -10.09
N ARG A 54 17.52 9.71 -10.22
CA ARG A 54 16.46 8.98 -10.94
C ARG A 54 15.14 8.97 -10.20
N ALA A 55 15.18 8.89 -8.87
CA ALA A 55 14.02 9.07 -8.02
C ALA A 55 13.36 10.45 -8.21
N LYS A 56 14.18 11.51 -8.32
CA LYS A 56 13.71 12.88 -8.62
C LYS A 56 13.08 12.97 -10.02
N ASP A 57 13.77 12.44 -11.03
CA ASP A 57 13.25 12.40 -12.41
C ASP A 57 11.90 11.65 -12.48
N LEU A 58 11.76 10.56 -11.72
CA LEU A 58 10.53 9.79 -11.66
C LEU A 58 9.39 10.65 -11.12
N LEU A 59 9.56 11.35 -9.99
CA LEU A 59 8.53 12.24 -9.43
C LEU A 59 8.15 13.37 -10.40
N LEU A 60 9.14 13.98 -11.07
CA LEU A 60 8.89 15.05 -12.05
C LEU A 60 8.11 14.53 -13.26
N ASN A 61 8.47 13.35 -13.79
CA ASN A 61 7.76 12.74 -14.90
C ASN A 61 6.35 12.30 -14.50
N LEU A 62 6.17 11.81 -13.27
CA LEU A 62 4.86 11.46 -12.72
C LEU A 62 3.96 12.69 -12.60
N GLN A 63 4.47 13.80 -12.05
CA GLN A 63 3.71 15.05 -11.98
C GLN A 63 3.25 15.51 -13.37
N LYS A 64 4.15 15.49 -14.37
CA LYS A 64 3.85 15.85 -15.77
C LYS A 64 2.79 14.94 -16.38
N SER A 65 2.87 13.64 -16.10
CA SER A 65 1.95 12.64 -16.65
C SER A 65 0.59 12.65 -15.96
N CYS A 66 0.54 12.95 -14.66
CA CYS A 66 -0.69 12.94 -13.87
C CYS A 66 -1.47 14.25 -13.96
N GLY A 67 -0.86 15.37 -14.37
CA GLY A 67 -1.58 16.63 -14.63
C GLY A 67 -2.43 17.13 -13.45
N TYR A 68 -1.92 17.00 -12.22
CA TYR A 68 -2.61 17.34 -10.96
C TYR A 68 -3.87 16.49 -10.63
N GLN A 69 -4.01 15.31 -11.23
CA GLN A 69 -5.04 14.34 -10.85
C GLN A 69 -4.77 13.73 -9.46
N HIS A 70 -5.84 13.24 -8.83
CA HIS A 70 -5.78 12.54 -7.55
C HIS A 70 -5.10 11.18 -7.70
N LEU A 71 -4.03 10.95 -6.95
CA LEU A 71 -3.32 9.68 -6.91
C LEU A 71 -4.17 8.61 -6.22
N ASN A 72 -4.23 7.41 -6.78
CA ASN A 72 -4.84 6.28 -6.06
C ASN A 72 -3.95 5.82 -4.88
N PRO A 73 -4.44 4.99 -3.95
CA PRO A 73 -3.69 4.59 -2.76
C PRO A 73 -2.35 3.90 -3.05
N ASN A 74 -2.27 3.11 -4.13
CA ASN A 74 -1.03 2.44 -4.52
C ASN A 74 0.01 3.43 -5.07
N GLU A 75 -0.46 4.40 -5.86
CA GLU A 75 0.35 5.48 -6.43
C GLU A 75 0.86 6.42 -5.32
N LEU A 76 0.00 6.81 -4.38
CA LEU A 76 0.37 7.62 -3.22
C LEU A 76 1.42 6.91 -2.36
N ARG A 77 1.21 5.61 -2.04
CA ARG A 77 2.20 4.80 -1.32
C ARG A 77 3.55 4.83 -2.03
N ALA A 78 3.58 4.57 -3.35
CA ALA A 78 4.82 4.60 -4.12
C ALA A 78 5.49 5.99 -4.11
N VAL A 79 4.72 7.09 -4.20
CA VAL A 79 5.26 8.46 -4.09
C VAL A 79 5.89 8.71 -2.72
N MET A 80 5.23 8.29 -1.64
CA MET A 80 5.77 8.43 -0.29
C MET A 80 7.09 7.68 -0.14
N GLU A 81 7.16 6.45 -0.63
CA GLU A 81 8.40 5.64 -0.64
C GLU A 81 9.54 6.31 -1.42
N ILE A 82 9.24 6.92 -2.57
CA ILE A 82 10.24 7.68 -3.35
C ILE A 82 10.74 8.88 -2.55
N LEU A 83 9.85 9.61 -1.87
CA LEU A 83 10.23 10.76 -1.04
C LEU A 83 11.11 10.32 0.14
N HIS A 84 10.78 9.22 0.81
CA HIS A 84 11.60 8.67 1.90
C HIS A 84 13.01 8.35 1.40
N PHE A 85 13.11 7.64 0.27
CA PHE A 85 14.39 7.30 -0.34
C PHE A 85 15.23 8.53 -0.70
N ILE A 86 14.60 9.57 -1.26
CA ILE A 86 15.29 10.83 -1.60
C ILE A 86 15.80 11.53 -0.33
N CYS A 87 14.96 11.66 0.69
CA CYS A 87 15.31 12.34 1.93
C CYS A 87 16.45 11.63 2.68
N ASP A 88 16.39 10.30 2.80
CA ASP A 88 17.45 9.52 3.46
C ASP A 88 18.78 9.63 2.70
N GLY A 89 18.74 9.56 1.37
CA GLY A 89 19.92 9.73 0.52
C GLY A 89 20.56 11.12 0.61
N THR A 90 19.75 12.17 0.81
CA THR A 90 20.25 13.55 0.99
C THR A 90 20.88 13.82 2.35
N VAL A 91 20.45 13.12 3.41
CA VAL A 91 21.05 13.24 4.75
C VAL A 91 22.46 12.64 4.78
N GLN A 92 22.73 11.65 3.93
CA GLN A 92 24.01 10.93 3.88
C GLN A 92 25.06 11.58 2.95
N ALA A 93 24.61 12.40 1.99
CA ALA A 93 25.48 13.14 1.06
C ALA A 93 25.61 14.61 1.51
N ASN A 94 26.70 14.94 2.20
CA ASN A 94 26.98 16.29 2.70
C ASN A 94 26.75 17.39 1.64
N LEU A 95 25.96 18.39 2.04
CA LEU A 95 25.47 19.54 1.28
C LEU A 95 26.55 20.26 0.46
N SER A 96 26.45 20.20 -0.86
CA SER A 96 27.07 21.19 -1.76
C SER A 96 26.24 21.48 -3.02
N ASP A 97 25.25 20.65 -3.36
CA ASP A 97 24.37 20.81 -4.54
C ASP A 97 22.88 21.07 -4.20
N GLY A 98 22.60 21.41 -2.93
CA GLY A 98 21.25 21.36 -2.33
C GLY A 98 20.28 22.49 -2.69
N SER A 99 20.72 23.59 -3.31
CA SER A 99 19.88 24.80 -3.51
C SER A 99 18.86 24.67 -4.63
N ASN A 100 19.18 23.96 -5.72
CA ASN A 100 18.25 23.78 -6.84
C ASN A 100 17.12 22.78 -6.50
N TRP A 101 17.40 21.78 -5.69
CA TRP A 101 16.43 20.72 -5.36
C TRP A 101 15.21 21.24 -4.61
N VAL A 102 15.42 22.06 -3.58
CA VAL A 102 14.33 22.58 -2.74
C VAL A 102 13.29 23.36 -3.56
N SER A 103 13.74 24.01 -4.64
CA SER A 103 12.87 24.79 -5.52
C SER A 103 12.02 23.94 -6.48
N GLU A 104 12.47 22.73 -6.79
CA GLU A 104 11.83 21.82 -7.76
C GLU A 104 11.18 20.58 -7.11
N ALA A 105 11.31 20.41 -5.80
CA ALA A 105 10.76 19.27 -5.08
C ALA A 105 9.24 19.14 -5.30
N ILE A 106 8.78 17.92 -5.56
CA ILE A 106 7.39 17.57 -5.80
C ILE A 106 6.87 16.75 -4.63
N VAL A 107 5.71 17.11 -4.10
CA VAL A 107 5.08 16.45 -2.94
C VAL A 107 3.59 16.25 -3.18
N PRO A 108 2.97 15.24 -2.56
CA PRO A 108 1.52 15.12 -2.54
C PRO A 108 0.90 16.16 -1.60
N ASP A 109 -0.14 16.85 -2.05
CA ASP A 109 -0.99 17.67 -1.18
C ASP A 109 -1.99 16.82 -0.37
N ASP A 110 -2.77 17.49 0.49
CA ASP A 110 -3.86 16.90 1.27
C ASP A 110 -4.96 16.25 0.41
N GLY A 111 -5.11 16.69 -0.83
CA GLY A 111 -5.95 16.08 -1.86
C GLY A 111 -5.30 14.94 -2.64
N CYS A 112 -4.13 14.43 -2.20
CA CYS A 112 -3.34 13.39 -2.87
C CYS A 112 -2.94 13.74 -4.31
N ARG A 113 -2.65 15.01 -4.61
CA ARG A 113 -2.21 15.49 -5.93
C ARG A 113 -0.74 15.90 -5.88
N LEU A 114 0.01 15.58 -6.93
CA LEU A 114 1.42 15.97 -7.03
C LEU A 114 1.56 17.46 -7.36
N VAL A 115 2.12 18.22 -6.43
CA VAL A 115 2.35 19.66 -6.53
C VAL A 115 3.78 20.02 -6.15
N HIS A 116 4.20 21.26 -6.41
CA HIS A 116 5.52 21.71 -5.97
C HIS A 116 5.52 21.96 -4.45
N ALA A 117 6.58 21.54 -3.76
CA ALA A 117 6.79 21.72 -2.33
C ALA A 117 6.61 23.18 -1.88
N ARG A 118 7.10 24.14 -2.67
CA ARG A 118 6.96 25.59 -2.43
C ARG A 118 5.52 26.12 -2.43
N SER A 119 4.58 25.36 -2.99
CA SER A 119 3.15 25.71 -3.02
C SER A 119 2.35 25.10 -1.88
N CYS A 120 3.01 24.29 -1.05
CA CYS A 120 2.41 23.66 0.12
C CYS A 120 2.89 24.30 1.42
N VAL A 121 2.08 24.11 2.45
CA VAL A 121 2.40 24.40 3.85
C VAL A 121 2.21 23.13 4.65
N TYR A 122 3.08 22.86 5.61
CA TYR A 122 2.88 21.75 6.54
C TYR A 122 2.44 22.28 7.91
N VAL A 123 1.58 21.52 8.59
CA VAL A 123 1.13 21.86 9.93
C VAL A 123 2.22 21.47 10.91
N ASP A 124 3.00 22.44 11.34
CA ASP A 124 3.99 22.26 12.38
C ASP A 124 3.32 22.15 13.76
N SER A 125 4.12 21.68 14.71
CA SER A 125 3.72 21.54 16.11
C SER A 125 3.01 22.78 16.68
N TYR A 126 3.53 23.99 16.41
CA TYR A 126 2.95 25.23 16.90
C TYR A 126 1.75 25.66 16.04
N GLY A 127 1.87 25.59 14.72
CA GLY A 127 0.80 25.93 13.77
C GLY A 127 -0.48 25.09 13.92
N SER A 128 -0.39 23.86 14.46
CA SER A 128 -1.55 23.00 14.75
C SER A 128 -2.65 23.67 15.57
N ARG A 129 -2.29 24.68 16.38
CA ARG A 129 -3.20 25.48 17.22
C ARG A 129 -4.13 26.36 16.41
N PHE A 130 -3.68 26.82 15.24
CA PHE A 130 -4.42 27.78 14.42
C PHE A 130 -5.45 27.10 13.52
N VAL A 131 -5.26 25.82 13.17
CA VAL A 131 -6.01 25.09 12.13
C VAL A 131 -7.54 25.18 12.32
N ARG A 132 -8.03 25.20 13.56
CA ARG A 132 -9.48 25.33 13.85
C ARG A 132 -10.04 26.74 13.67
N SER A 133 -9.17 27.74 13.85
CA SER A 133 -9.50 29.16 13.94
C SER A 133 -9.17 29.94 12.66
N ILE A 134 -8.64 29.27 11.64
CA ILE A 134 -8.31 29.88 10.34
C ILE A 134 -9.17 29.32 9.21
N ASP A 135 -9.39 30.15 8.18
CA ASP A 135 -9.90 29.71 6.89
C ASP A 135 -8.77 29.06 6.10
N THR A 136 -8.89 27.75 5.93
CA THR A 136 -7.92 26.93 5.20
C THR A 136 -8.11 26.97 3.69
N SER A 137 -9.18 27.60 3.17
CA SER A 137 -9.50 27.60 1.72
C SER A 137 -8.40 28.19 0.82
N ARG A 138 -7.56 29.05 1.39
CA ARG A 138 -6.45 29.74 0.70
C ARG A 138 -5.09 29.10 0.91
N LEU A 139 -5.02 28.07 1.76
CA LEU A 139 -3.81 27.33 2.08
C LEU A 139 -3.89 25.95 1.43
N ARG A 140 -2.79 25.53 0.80
CA ARG A 140 -2.64 24.15 0.35
C ARG A 140 -1.77 23.41 1.34
N PHE A 141 -2.31 22.39 1.98
CA PHE A 141 -1.54 21.57 2.90
C PHE A 141 -0.80 20.47 2.16
N VAL A 142 0.37 20.10 2.68
CA VAL A 142 1.01 18.84 2.28
C VAL A 142 0.22 17.66 2.86
N HIS A 143 0.33 16.49 2.23
CA HIS A 143 -0.34 15.29 2.71
C HIS A 143 0.01 15.00 4.18
N PRO A 144 -0.98 14.70 5.06
CA PRO A 144 -0.77 14.51 6.51
C PRO A 144 0.24 13.43 6.88
N ASP A 145 0.33 12.37 6.07
CA ASP A 145 1.24 11.25 6.33
C ASP A 145 2.72 11.58 5.99
N LEU A 146 3.01 12.78 5.45
CA LEU A 146 4.40 13.20 5.22
C LEU A 146 5.04 13.66 6.53
N PRO A 147 6.11 13.00 7.02
CA PRO A 147 6.75 13.36 8.29
C PRO A 147 7.38 14.76 8.30
N GLU A 148 7.31 15.45 9.44
CA GLU A 148 7.87 16.81 9.63
C GLU A 148 9.36 16.92 9.26
N ARG A 149 10.16 15.87 9.55
CA ARG A 149 11.58 15.79 9.16
C ARG A 149 11.77 15.91 7.64
N MET A 150 10.86 15.30 6.88
CA MET A 150 10.90 15.33 5.41
C MET A 150 10.41 16.67 4.90
N CYS A 151 9.36 17.24 5.50
CA CYS A 151 8.88 18.58 5.17
C CYS A 151 9.99 19.63 5.28
N THR A 152 10.76 19.59 6.38
CA THR A 152 11.92 20.47 6.59
C THR A 152 13.01 20.23 5.53
N THR A 153 13.32 18.97 5.22
CA THR A 153 14.35 18.60 4.23
C THR A 153 13.96 19.03 2.80
N LEU A 154 12.67 19.02 2.50
CA LEU A 154 12.09 19.43 1.21
C LEU A 154 11.84 20.96 1.15
N GLY A 155 12.13 21.70 2.22
CA GLY A 155 11.94 23.15 2.31
C GLY A 155 10.49 23.62 2.21
N ILE A 156 9.55 22.79 2.67
CA ILE A 156 8.14 23.17 2.79
C ILE A 156 8.02 24.15 3.94
N LYS A 157 7.24 25.23 3.76
CA LYS A 157 7.04 26.24 4.80
C LYS A 157 6.16 25.72 5.94
N MET A 158 6.48 26.15 7.15
CA MET A 158 5.66 25.90 8.34
C MET A 158 4.40 26.75 8.30
N LEU A 159 3.30 26.22 8.86
CA LEU A 159 2.09 27.00 9.05
C LEU A 159 2.33 28.19 9.98
N SER A 160 3.12 27.99 11.03
CA SER A 160 3.53 29.04 11.96
C SER A 160 4.38 30.16 11.35
N ASP A 161 5.07 29.91 10.23
CA ASP A 161 5.80 30.96 9.49
C ASP A 161 4.88 31.77 8.57
N MET A 162 3.73 31.21 8.20
CA MET A 162 2.79 31.82 7.24
C MET A 162 1.64 32.53 7.92
N VAL A 163 1.30 32.15 9.16
CA VAL A 163 0.17 32.71 9.90
C VAL A 163 0.67 33.42 11.15
N VAL A 164 0.26 34.68 11.30
CA VAL A 164 0.54 35.49 12.49
C VAL A 164 -0.75 35.71 13.24
N GLU A 165 -0.75 35.39 14.53
CA GLU A 165 -1.82 35.80 15.45
C GLU A 165 -1.52 37.20 15.98
N GLU A 166 -2.48 38.12 15.84
CA GLU A 166 -2.42 39.48 16.37
C GLU A 166 -3.61 39.76 17.28
N LEU A 167 -3.44 40.69 18.22
CA LEU A 167 -4.55 41.24 18.99
C LEU A 167 -5.42 42.10 18.08
N ASP A 168 -6.73 41.98 18.25
CA ASP A 168 -7.66 42.88 17.58
C ASP A 168 -7.53 44.30 18.16
N HIS A 169 -7.21 45.29 17.33
CA HIS A 169 -6.89 46.65 17.76
C HIS A 169 -8.11 47.44 18.28
N GLU A 170 -9.32 46.91 18.08
CA GLU A 170 -10.56 47.53 18.55
C GLU A 170 -10.85 47.29 20.03
N ASP A 171 -10.06 46.44 20.72
CA ASP A 171 -10.26 46.13 22.13
C ASP A 171 -9.42 47.01 23.06
N GLN A 172 -10.10 47.67 24.00
CA GLN A 172 -9.44 48.17 25.20
C GLN A 172 -9.23 47.01 26.18
N LEU A 173 -7.98 46.54 26.28
CA LEU A 173 -7.60 45.49 27.23
C LEU A 173 -7.78 46.00 28.67
N GLN A 174 -8.76 45.45 29.38
CA GLN A 174 -8.97 45.71 30.80
C GLN A 174 -8.12 44.77 31.64
N ALA A 175 -7.04 45.29 32.24
CA ALA A 175 -6.16 44.52 33.10
C ALA A 175 -6.85 44.16 34.43
N LEU A 176 -6.59 42.95 34.91
CA LEU A 176 -7.08 42.41 36.18
C LEU A 176 -5.91 42.09 37.10
N ASP A 177 -6.07 42.30 38.39
CA ASP A 177 -5.09 41.86 39.39
C ASP A 177 -5.28 40.39 39.79
N MET A 178 -6.51 39.87 39.64
CA MET A 178 -6.90 38.50 39.97
C MET A 178 -7.93 37.96 38.97
N ILE A 179 -7.91 36.65 38.72
CA ILE A 179 -8.96 35.94 37.97
C ILE A 179 -9.59 34.91 38.93
N GLY A 180 -10.90 35.00 39.15
CA GLY A 180 -11.57 34.22 40.19
C GLY A 180 -10.93 34.41 41.57
N SER A 181 -10.42 33.33 42.16
CA SER A 181 -9.71 33.35 43.45
C SER A 181 -8.18 33.36 43.33
N VAL A 182 -7.64 33.56 42.13
CA VAL A 182 -6.19 33.42 41.85
C VAL A 182 -5.57 34.79 41.59
N PRO A 183 -4.75 35.32 42.52
CA PRO A 183 -4.02 36.56 42.30
C PRO A 183 -2.86 36.39 41.32
N LEU A 184 -2.65 37.37 40.44
CA LEU A 184 -1.52 37.40 39.52
C LEU A 184 -0.17 37.34 40.25
N ALA A 185 -0.07 38.02 41.40
CA ALA A 185 1.12 38.02 42.25
C ALA A 185 1.51 36.61 42.72
N THR A 186 0.54 35.77 43.09
CA THR A 186 0.77 34.39 43.54
C THR A 186 1.34 33.53 42.41
N VAL A 187 0.80 33.68 41.19
CA VAL A 187 1.29 32.95 40.02
C VAL A 187 2.72 33.38 39.67
N ARG A 188 3.00 34.68 39.74
CA ARG A 188 4.36 35.22 39.52
C ARG A 188 5.36 34.65 40.53
N GLN A 189 5.02 34.66 41.82
CA GLN A 189 5.86 34.08 42.86
C GLN A 189 6.11 32.58 42.62
N LYS A 190 5.08 31.82 42.22
CA LYS A 190 5.23 30.41 41.88
C LYS A 190 6.14 30.17 40.68
N LEU A 191 5.99 30.92 39.58
CA LEU A 191 6.86 30.85 38.40
C LEU A 191 8.33 31.15 38.71
N SER A 192 8.58 32.04 39.67
CA SER A 192 9.91 32.37 40.16
C SER A 192 10.48 31.37 41.18
N SER A 193 9.69 30.40 41.66
CA SER A 193 10.13 29.40 42.65
C SER A 193 11.06 28.37 42.04
N ARG A 194 12.17 28.08 42.74
CA ARG A 194 13.15 27.05 42.33
C ARG A 194 12.55 25.65 42.31
N SER A 195 11.63 25.34 43.23
CA SER A 195 10.95 24.03 43.28
C SER A 195 10.11 23.80 42.02
N LEU A 196 9.28 24.78 41.64
CA LEU A 196 8.48 24.69 40.42
C LEU A 196 9.36 24.61 39.17
N GLN A 197 10.38 25.45 39.07
CA GLN A 197 11.30 25.45 37.91
C GLN A 197 11.98 24.08 37.73
N ALA A 198 12.40 23.43 38.83
CA ALA A 198 12.97 22.09 38.79
C ALA A 198 11.94 21.03 38.37
N ALA A 199 10.72 21.09 38.91
CA ALA A 199 9.63 20.17 38.56
C ALA A 199 9.23 20.28 37.07
N VAL A 200 9.09 21.51 36.56
CA VAL A 200 8.79 21.78 35.15
C VAL A 200 9.94 21.28 34.27
N TRP A 201 11.20 21.49 34.67
CA TRP A 201 12.36 20.97 33.92
C TRP A 201 12.36 19.45 33.82
N THR A 202 12.02 18.73 34.89
CA THR A 202 11.86 17.27 34.86
C THR A 202 10.80 16.85 33.85
N ILE A 203 9.65 17.51 33.83
CA ILE A 203 8.57 17.23 32.86
C ILE A 203 9.04 17.53 31.44
N VAL A 204 9.64 18.71 31.20
CA VAL A 204 10.12 19.14 29.88
C VAL A 204 11.14 18.16 29.30
N ASN A 205 12.11 17.73 30.10
CA ASN A 205 13.11 16.75 29.64
C ASN A 205 12.53 15.37 29.39
N SER A 206 11.56 14.94 30.21
CA SER A 206 10.85 13.70 29.94
C SER A 206 10.15 13.79 28.58
N VAL A 207 9.40 14.86 28.32
CA VAL A 207 8.68 15.09 27.04
C VAL A 207 9.64 15.20 25.85
N ALA A 208 10.78 15.90 26.02
CA ALA A 208 11.82 16.03 25.00
C ALA A 208 12.41 14.68 24.57
N SER A 209 12.52 13.73 25.50
CA SER A 209 13.01 12.39 25.18
C SER A 209 12.06 11.58 24.28
N TYR A 210 10.78 11.94 24.25
CA TYR A 210 9.75 11.25 23.46
C TYR A 210 9.44 11.96 22.13
N LYS A 211 9.59 13.28 22.05
CA LYS A 211 9.30 14.07 20.84
C LYS A 211 10.58 14.75 20.31
N PRO A 212 11.24 14.19 19.29
CA PRO A 212 12.47 14.75 18.71
C PRO A 212 12.33 16.19 18.17
N ALA A 213 11.10 16.59 17.81
CA ALA A 213 10.78 17.95 17.36
C ALA A 213 10.90 19.01 18.48
N PHE A 214 10.85 18.59 19.76
CA PHE A 214 11.01 19.49 20.89
C PHE A 214 12.48 19.58 21.30
N LYS A 215 13.12 20.71 21.00
CA LYS A 215 14.53 20.95 21.36
C LYS A 215 14.70 20.97 22.87
N SER A 216 15.65 20.20 23.38
CA SER A 216 16.01 20.23 24.80
C SER A 216 16.47 21.64 25.21
N VAL A 217 15.78 22.22 26.18
CA VAL A 217 16.12 23.54 26.74
C VAL A 217 17.02 23.33 27.96
N SER A 218 18.11 24.10 28.10
CA SER A 218 18.95 24.02 29.29
C SER A 218 18.17 24.48 30.54
N LEU A 219 18.57 24.03 31.73
CA LEU A 219 17.91 24.45 32.97
C LEU A 219 17.92 25.98 33.13
N GLU A 220 19.04 26.62 32.81
CA GLU A 220 19.20 28.08 32.88
C GLU A 220 18.29 28.82 31.90
N GLN A 221 18.17 28.32 30.66
CA GLN A 221 17.25 28.88 29.67
C GLN A 221 15.80 28.70 30.11
N LEU A 222 15.42 27.55 30.67
CA LEU A 222 14.08 27.31 31.18
C LEU A 222 13.75 28.26 32.34
N GLN A 223 14.68 28.45 33.28
CA GLN A 223 14.52 29.37 34.40
C GLN A 223 14.32 30.81 33.93
N SER A 224 15.18 31.29 33.02
CA SER A 224 15.06 32.65 32.46
C SER A 224 13.75 32.85 31.70
N LEU A 225 13.26 31.85 30.96
CA LEU A 225 11.96 31.89 30.28
C LEU A 225 10.82 31.98 31.29
N LEU A 226 10.81 31.15 32.34
CA LEU A 226 9.76 31.17 33.37
C LEU A 226 9.72 32.50 34.14
N ILE A 227 10.89 33.06 34.46
CA ILE A 227 10.99 34.40 35.06
C ILE A 227 10.45 35.45 34.09
N SER A 228 10.80 35.36 32.80
CA SER A 228 10.26 36.26 31.78
C SER A 228 8.73 36.13 31.63
N VAL A 229 8.15 34.94 31.84
CA VAL A 229 6.68 34.77 31.86
C VAL A 229 6.10 35.48 33.07
N ALA A 230 6.69 35.29 34.25
CA ALA A 230 6.23 35.95 35.48
C ALA A 230 6.19 37.48 35.31
N ASP A 231 7.25 38.06 34.75
CA ASP A 231 7.37 39.52 34.61
C ASP A 231 6.39 40.11 33.59
N LYS A 232 6.15 39.40 32.48
CA LYS A 232 5.40 39.93 31.33
C LYS A 232 3.93 39.52 31.27
N MET A 233 3.53 38.51 32.04
CA MET A 233 2.15 38.03 32.07
C MET A 233 1.22 39.03 32.74
N GLN A 234 0.07 39.29 32.10
CA GLN A 234 -1.00 40.12 32.61
C GLN A 234 -2.34 39.38 32.50
N PHE A 235 -3.19 39.56 33.50
CA PHE A 235 -4.56 39.07 33.45
C PHE A 235 -5.45 40.13 32.82
N VAL A 236 -6.41 39.71 32.00
CA VAL A 236 -7.36 40.59 31.33
C VAL A 236 -8.76 40.00 31.36
N TRP A 237 -9.78 40.85 31.23
CA TRP A 237 -11.17 40.38 31.21
C TRP A 237 -11.50 39.54 29.97
N CYS A 238 -11.09 40.03 28.78
CA CYS A 238 -11.41 39.39 27.50
C CYS A 238 -10.29 39.60 26.48
N LEU A 239 -10.11 38.65 25.58
CA LEU A 239 -9.15 38.71 24.48
C LEU A 239 -9.83 38.34 23.17
N HIS A 240 -9.70 39.20 22.17
CA HIS A 240 -9.99 38.87 20.78
C HIS A 240 -8.70 38.92 19.95
N THR A 241 -8.51 37.90 19.12
CA THR A 241 -7.35 37.80 18.23
C THR A 241 -7.80 37.57 16.80
N ARG A 242 -6.92 37.92 15.86
CA ARG A 242 -7.11 37.68 14.43
C ARG A 242 -5.88 37.00 13.86
N PHE A 243 -6.09 36.21 12.81
CA PHE A 243 -5.04 35.47 12.11
C PHE A 243 -4.79 36.08 10.74
N LEU A 244 -3.57 36.54 10.51
CA LEU A 244 -3.15 37.16 9.26
C LEU A 244 -2.23 36.23 8.47
N LEU A 245 -2.51 36.08 7.18
CA LEU A 245 -1.71 35.32 6.23
C LEU A 245 -0.62 36.20 5.62
N LEU A 246 0.64 35.82 5.82
CA LEU A 246 1.81 36.47 5.23
C LEU A 246 2.04 36.04 3.77
N PRO A 247 2.65 36.91 2.93
CA PRO A 247 3.13 38.27 3.22
C PRO A 247 2.06 39.35 2.96
N MET A 248 0.87 38.98 2.47
CA MET A 248 -0.17 39.95 2.09
C MET A 248 -0.92 40.56 3.28
N PHE A 249 -0.68 40.05 4.50
CA PHE A 249 -1.42 40.40 5.72
C PHE A 249 -2.93 40.26 5.54
N LEU A 250 -3.34 39.20 4.84
CA LEU A 250 -4.75 38.92 4.59
C LEU A 250 -5.38 38.29 5.83
N ASP A 251 -6.47 38.84 6.32
CA ASP A 251 -7.22 38.24 7.42
C ASP A 251 -7.87 36.92 6.98
N ILE A 252 -7.51 35.84 7.66
CA ILE A 252 -8.03 34.49 7.45
C ILE A 252 -8.72 33.97 8.71
N THR A 253 -9.13 34.84 9.63
CA THR A 253 -9.78 34.47 10.89
C THR A 253 -11.12 33.78 10.60
N ARG A 254 -11.29 32.57 11.12
CA ARG A 254 -12.55 31.82 11.05
C ARG A 254 -13.21 31.81 12.41
N VAL A 255 -14.31 32.57 12.52
CA VAL A 255 -15.18 32.54 13.71
C VAL A 255 -16.16 31.37 13.54
N SER A 256 -15.89 30.28 14.24
CA SER A 256 -16.71 29.07 14.22
C SER A 256 -18.02 29.30 14.97
N LYS A 257 -19.16 29.00 14.32
CA LYS A 257 -20.50 29.04 14.94
C LYS A 257 -20.76 27.85 15.89
N GLU A 258 -19.93 26.81 15.84
CA GLU A 258 -20.16 25.52 16.50
C GLU A 258 -19.28 25.28 17.74
N SER A 259 -18.29 26.15 17.98
CA SER A 259 -17.33 26.03 19.09
C SER A 259 -17.52 27.13 20.13
N ILE A 260 -18.77 27.48 20.42
CA ILE A 260 -19.08 28.44 21.48
C ILE A 260 -18.89 27.70 22.80
N ILE A 261 -17.80 28.03 23.49
CA ILE A 261 -17.63 27.73 24.91
C ILE A 261 -18.93 28.19 25.61
N PRO A 262 -19.75 27.29 26.19
CA PRO A 262 -21.04 27.66 26.76
C PRO A 262 -20.88 28.78 27.79
N GLY A 263 -21.55 29.91 27.57
CA GLY A 263 -21.43 31.12 28.38
C GLY A 263 -20.65 32.27 27.72
N TRP A 264 -20.11 32.09 26.52
CA TRP A 264 -19.63 33.20 25.69
C TRP A 264 -20.79 33.72 24.83
N GLU A 265 -21.06 35.03 24.90
CA GLU A 265 -22.02 35.68 23.99
C GLU A 265 -21.52 35.55 22.55
N ASP A 266 -22.44 35.33 21.60
CA ASP A 266 -22.15 35.19 20.18
C ASP A 266 -21.50 36.46 19.61
N GLY A 267 -20.18 36.50 19.66
CA GLY A 267 -19.38 37.57 19.06
C GLY A 267 -19.08 37.28 17.60
N PHE A 268 -19.10 38.32 16.77
CA PHE A 268 -18.56 38.28 15.40
C PHE A 268 -17.01 38.23 15.36
N ARG A 269 -16.36 38.14 16.53
CA ARG A 269 -14.89 38.17 16.69
C ARG A 269 -14.39 36.86 17.29
N HIS A 270 -13.16 36.48 16.95
CA HIS A 270 -12.54 35.29 17.51
C HIS A 270 -12.03 35.57 18.92
N ARG A 271 -12.70 34.99 19.93
CA ARG A 271 -12.34 35.10 21.35
C ARG A 271 -11.38 33.97 21.75
N THR A 272 -10.33 34.30 22.50
CA THR A 272 -9.34 33.35 23.03
C THR A 272 -9.12 33.52 24.53
N LEU A 273 -8.61 32.48 25.19
CA LEU A 273 -8.27 32.51 26.62
C LEU A 273 -6.86 33.01 26.91
N HIS A 274 -6.00 33.04 25.90
CA HIS A 274 -4.62 33.47 26.06
C HIS A 274 -4.08 34.03 24.76
N PHE A 275 -3.09 34.92 24.89
CA PHE A 275 -2.32 35.44 23.76
C PHE A 275 -0.86 35.57 24.16
N VAL A 276 0.03 35.11 23.29
CA VAL A 276 1.48 35.30 23.42
C VAL A 276 2.00 35.75 22.07
N ASN A 277 2.57 36.96 22.02
CA ASN A 277 3.12 37.46 20.76
C ASN A 277 4.40 36.71 20.34
N GLN A 278 4.78 36.83 19.07
CA GLN A 278 5.96 36.15 18.51
C GLN A 278 7.26 36.50 19.25
N SER A 279 7.43 37.74 19.69
CA SER A 279 8.61 38.19 20.45
C SER A 279 8.60 37.76 21.93
N LYS A 280 7.52 37.10 22.41
CA LYS A 280 7.32 36.72 23.81
C LYS A 280 7.51 37.91 24.77
N THR A 281 7.14 39.10 24.32
CA THR A 281 7.17 40.34 25.09
C THR A 281 5.80 40.68 25.69
N CYS A 282 4.73 40.23 25.08
CA CYS A 282 3.35 40.44 25.54
C CYS A 282 2.68 39.09 25.77
N ILE A 283 2.23 38.87 27.00
CA ILE A 283 1.57 37.63 27.45
C ILE A 283 0.29 38.02 28.17
N PHE A 284 -0.85 37.63 27.63
CA PHE A 284 -2.16 37.88 28.23
C PHE A 284 -2.88 36.58 28.53
N VAL A 285 -3.54 36.53 29.68
CA VAL A 285 -4.46 35.45 30.09
C VAL A 285 -5.82 36.08 30.36
N ALA A 286 -6.83 35.67 29.61
CA ALA A 286 -8.20 36.14 29.80
C ALA A 286 -8.92 35.34 30.90
N GLU A 287 -9.95 35.94 31.50
CA GLU A 287 -10.82 35.23 32.44
C GLU A 287 -11.55 34.06 31.74
N PRO A 288 -11.30 32.81 32.18
CA PRO A 288 -11.98 31.66 31.63
C PRO A 288 -13.37 31.47 32.26
N PRO A 289 -14.28 30.74 31.60
CA PRO A 289 -15.52 30.29 32.23
C PRO A 289 -15.26 29.48 33.50
N ASN A 290 -16.22 29.47 34.42
CA ASN A 290 -16.11 28.85 35.75
C ASN A 290 -15.72 27.36 35.78
N TYR A 291 -15.88 26.64 34.66
CA TYR A 291 -15.55 25.22 34.53
C TYR A 291 -14.15 24.96 33.93
N ILE A 292 -13.40 26.01 33.57
CA ILE A 292 -12.02 25.93 33.08
C ILE A 292 -11.10 26.53 34.13
N SER A 293 -10.09 25.78 34.57
CA SER A 293 -9.12 26.26 35.55
C SER A 293 -8.18 27.30 34.93
N VAL A 294 -7.97 28.42 35.64
CA VAL A 294 -6.98 29.44 35.27
C VAL A 294 -5.58 28.82 35.19
N PHE A 295 -5.27 27.84 36.05
CA PHE A 295 -3.98 27.16 36.04
C PHE A 295 -3.75 26.33 34.77
N ASP A 296 -4.80 25.80 34.15
CA ASP A 296 -4.69 25.09 32.88
C ASP A 296 -4.39 26.07 31.73
N VAL A 297 -5.01 27.26 31.75
CA VAL A 297 -4.70 28.34 30.80
C VAL A 297 -3.26 28.83 30.96
N ILE A 298 -2.81 29.03 32.21
CA ILE A 298 -1.41 29.38 32.53
C ILE A 298 -0.46 28.27 32.05
N ALA A 299 -0.82 27.00 32.25
CA ALA A 299 -0.02 25.87 31.77
C ALA A 299 0.13 25.91 30.25
N ILE A 300 -0.92 26.24 29.49
CA ILE A 300 -0.85 26.41 28.02
C ILE A 300 0.12 27.54 27.64
N VAL A 301 0.04 28.69 28.30
CA VAL A 301 0.91 29.85 28.06
C VAL A 301 2.37 29.52 28.34
N VAL A 302 2.65 28.94 29.51
CA VAL A 302 4.01 28.54 29.89
C VAL A 302 4.55 27.52 28.89
N SER A 303 3.74 26.54 28.50
CA SER A 303 4.12 25.54 27.50
C SER A 303 4.46 26.18 26.16
N GLN A 304 3.70 27.18 25.72
CA GLN A 304 3.97 27.94 24.50
C GLN A 304 5.29 28.70 24.56
N VAL A 305 5.56 29.38 25.67
CA VAL A 305 6.81 30.15 25.84
C VAL A 305 8.02 29.22 25.87
N LEU A 306 7.89 28.05 26.49
CA LEU A 306 8.90 26.99 26.49
C LEU A 306 9.04 26.27 25.13
N GLY A 307 8.17 26.55 24.15
CA GLY A 307 8.21 25.96 22.81
C GLY A 307 7.61 24.55 22.73
N SER A 308 6.82 24.14 23.72
CA SER A 308 6.20 22.81 23.74
C SER A 308 5.06 22.72 22.71
N PRO A 309 5.02 21.66 21.88
CA PRO A 309 4.00 21.47 20.86
C PRO A 309 2.60 21.30 21.48
N THR A 310 2.54 20.68 22.64
CA THR A 310 1.31 20.38 23.39
C THR A 310 1.37 21.03 24.77
N PRO A 311 0.21 21.41 25.37
CA PRO A 311 0.17 21.87 26.74
C PRO A 311 0.82 20.84 27.68
N LEU A 312 1.82 21.28 28.45
CA LEU A 312 2.47 20.48 29.46
C LEU A 312 1.50 20.30 30.64
N PRO A 313 1.49 19.13 31.29
CA PRO A 313 0.57 18.84 32.40
C PRO A 313 1.09 19.47 33.70
N ILE A 314 1.29 20.79 33.71
CA ILE A 314 1.85 21.55 34.83
C ILE A 314 0.79 22.35 35.60
N GLY A 315 -0.47 22.36 35.14
CA GLY A 315 -1.58 23.04 35.81
C GLY A 315 -1.69 22.74 37.31
N PRO A 316 -1.68 21.47 37.74
CA PRO A 316 -1.74 21.12 39.17
C PRO A 316 -0.60 21.70 40.02
N LEU A 317 0.58 21.93 39.43
CA LEU A 317 1.76 22.45 40.15
C LEU A 317 1.59 23.92 40.57
N PHE A 318 0.68 24.66 39.95
CA PHE A 318 0.39 26.03 40.38
C PHE A 318 -0.51 26.07 41.62
N SER A 319 -1.31 25.02 41.84
CA SER A 319 -2.17 24.88 43.02
C SER A 319 -1.48 24.22 44.22
N SER A 320 -0.24 23.74 44.06
CA SER A 320 0.44 22.96 45.10
C SER A 320 1.06 23.83 46.19
N PRO A 321 1.17 23.30 47.43
CA PRO A 321 1.99 23.91 48.48
C PRO A 321 3.43 24.16 48.02
N GLU A 322 4.09 25.17 48.59
CA GLU A 322 5.52 25.41 48.32
C GLU A 322 6.36 24.16 48.64
N ASP A 323 7.37 23.90 47.79
CA ASP A 323 8.31 22.78 47.86
C ASP A 323 7.72 21.36 47.71
N SER A 324 6.43 21.25 47.39
CA SER A 324 5.76 19.95 47.16
C SER A 324 5.70 19.54 45.68
N GLU A 325 6.08 20.43 44.75
CA GLU A 325 5.91 20.26 43.31
C GLU A 325 6.61 18.98 42.80
N LYS A 326 7.84 18.72 43.25
CA LYS A 326 8.60 17.53 42.86
C LYS A 326 7.91 16.23 43.29
N ALA A 327 7.40 16.19 44.52
CA ALA A 327 6.67 15.04 45.03
C ALA A 327 5.39 14.79 44.23
N ILE A 328 4.71 15.85 43.79
CA ILE A 328 3.51 15.76 42.96
C ILE A 328 3.84 15.23 41.56
N VAL A 329 4.94 15.67 40.93
CA VAL A 329 5.41 15.13 39.65
C VAL A 329 5.65 13.62 39.75
N ASP A 330 6.32 13.18 40.82
CA ASP A 330 6.61 11.76 41.05
C ASP A 330 5.33 10.94 41.33
N MET A 331 4.41 11.48 42.14
CA MET A 331 3.15 10.80 42.50
C MET A 331 2.17 10.70 41.33
N LEU A 332 1.97 11.80 40.60
CA LEU A 332 1.10 11.86 39.44
C LEU A 332 1.77 11.32 38.17
N LYS A 333 3.05 10.94 38.26
CA LYS A 333 3.81 10.36 37.15
C LYS A 333 3.83 11.29 35.92
N LEU A 334 3.80 12.59 36.16
CA LEU A 334 3.74 13.63 35.13
C LEU A 334 5.00 13.57 34.27
N GLY A 335 4.82 13.25 32.99
CA GLY A 335 5.93 13.08 32.04
C GLY A 335 6.42 11.64 31.86
N SER A 336 5.90 10.66 32.61
CA SER A 336 6.21 9.23 32.38
C SER A 336 5.20 8.58 31.43
N HIS A 337 5.12 9.07 30.18
CA HIS A 337 4.31 8.37 29.19
C HIS A 337 5.03 7.10 28.76
N ARG A 338 4.38 5.95 28.99
CA ARG A 338 4.79 4.65 28.44
C ARG A 338 4.86 4.80 26.92
N ARG A 339 5.90 4.25 26.27
CA ARG A 339 5.95 4.05 24.82
C ARG A 339 4.66 3.35 24.40
N GLU A 340 3.63 4.09 24.04
CA GLU A 340 2.88 3.71 22.87
C GLU A 340 3.88 3.93 21.77
N THR A 341 4.56 2.85 21.41
CA THR A 341 5.17 2.70 20.10
C THR A 341 4.23 3.39 19.13
N GLU A 342 4.60 4.59 18.67
CA GLU A 342 4.28 4.95 17.29
C GLU A 342 4.54 3.66 16.52
N PRO A 343 3.56 3.13 15.78
CA PRO A 343 3.80 1.96 14.98
C PRO A 343 4.88 2.36 13.97
N MET A 344 6.14 2.12 14.36
CA MET A 344 7.32 2.13 13.52
C MET A 344 7.16 0.87 12.68
N GLY A 345 6.29 1.03 11.69
CA GLY A 345 5.62 -0.01 10.96
C GLY A 345 4.91 0.70 9.84
N GLU A 346 5.70 1.05 8.83
CA GLU A 346 5.23 1.21 7.47
C GLU A 346 4.11 0.21 7.18
N SER A 347 3.12 0.67 6.42
CA SER A 347 2.01 -0.09 5.83
C SER A 347 0.83 -0.47 6.75
N ASN A 348 -0.35 0.02 6.34
CA ASN A 348 -1.71 -0.50 6.63
C ASN A 348 -2.66 0.32 7.52
N TRP A 349 -2.48 1.64 7.72
CA TRP A 349 -3.50 2.50 8.37
C TRP A 349 -4.88 2.47 7.68
N LEU A 350 -4.89 2.24 6.37
CA LEU A 350 -6.12 2.19 5.57
C LEU A 350 -6.84 0.84 5.70
N VAL A 351 -6.13 -0.25 6.00
CA VAL A 351 -6.68 -1.61 5.95
C VAL A 351 -7.85 -1.74 6.94
N GLY A 352 -8.99 -2.21 6.42
CA GLY A 352 -10.23 -2.40 7.19
C GLY A 352 -11.13 -1.18 7.29
N LYS A 353 -10.68 0.02 6.87
CA LYS A 353 -11.51 1.23 6.84
C LYS A 353 -12.39 1.27 5.59
N GLU A 354 -13.51 1.98 5.69
CA GLU A 354 -14.35 2.29 4.54
C GLU A 354 -13.58 3.12 3.51
N LEU A 355 -13.84 2.87 2.23
CA LEU A 355 -13.25 3.67 1.15
C LEU A 355 -13.64 5.14 1.27
N LEU A 356 -12.67 6.01 1.04
CA LEU A 356 -12.93 7.43 0.84
C LEU A 356 -13.73 7.62 -0.46
N PRO A 357 -14.67 8.57 -0.51
CA PRO A 357 -15.45 8.84 -1.73
C PRO A 357 -14.58 9.14 -2.96
N GLN A 358 -13.44 9.79 -2.74
CA GLN A 358 -12.49 10.14 -3.81
C GLN A 358 -11.83 8.89 -4.42
N ASP A 359 -11.40 7.94 -3.59
CA ASP A 359 -10.82 6.67 -4.02
C ASP A 359 -11.86 5.74 -4.66
N ALA A 360 -13.12 5.82 -4.23
CA ALA A 360 -14.20 5.01 -4.77
C ALA A 360 -14.39 5.21 -6.29
N HIS A 361 -14.12 6.42 -6.80
CA HIS A 361 -14.17 6.72 -8.25
C HIS A 361 -13.08 6.01 -9.06
N HIS A 362 -12.00 5.58 -8.41
CA HIS A 362 -10.89 4.88 -9.05
C HIS A 362 -11.00 3.36 -8.93
N VAL A 363 -12.04 2.85 -8.26
CA VAL A 363 -12.25 1.40 -8.12
C VAL A 363 -12.63 0.79 -9.48
N GLN A 364 -11.96 -0.31 -9.79
CA GLN A 364 -12.07 -1.02 -11.05
C GLN A 364 -12.32 -2.51 -10.79
N PHE A 365 -13.40 -3.04 -11.36
CA PHE A 365 -13.78 -4.44 -11.20
C PHE A 365 -13.15 -5.32 -12.29
N HIS A 366 -12.10 -6.08 -11.95
CA HIS A 366 -11.42 -7.02 -12.85
C HIS A 366 -11.17 -8.36 -12.14
N PRO A 367 -12.18 -9.23 -12.03
CA PRO A 367 -12.10 -10.46 -11.24
C PRO A 367 -11.12 -11.51 -11.80
N LEU A 368 -10.70 -11.37 -13.06
CA LEU A 368 -9.75 -12.28 -13.71
C LEU A 368 -8.31 -11.76 -13.68
N ARG A 369 -8.07 -10.57 -13.13
CA ARG A 369 -6.76 -9.93 -13.16
C ARG A 369 -5.87 -10.49 -12.04
N PRO A 370 -4.61 -10.88 -12.31
CA PRO A 370 -3.67 -11.27 -11.25
C PRO A 370 -3.45 -10.12 -10.25
N PHE A 371 -3.03 -10.47 -9.03
CA PHE A 371 -2.65 -9.51 -7.99
C PHE A 371 -1.20 -9.76 -7.57
N TYR A 372 -0.55 -8.72 -7.05
CA TYR A 372 0.82 -8.80 -6.55
C TYR A 372 0.90 -8.46 -5.06
N THR A 373 1.97 -8.92 -4.43
CA THR A 373 2.26 -8.77 -3.01
C THR A 373 2.40 -7.29 -2.63
N GLY A 374 1.64 -6.86 -1.63
CA GLY A 374 1.57 -5.48 -1.15
C GLY A 374 0.67 -4.56 -1.98
N GLU A 375 -0.11 -5.08 -2.94
CA GLU A 375 -1.13 -4.30 -3.65
C GLU A 375 -2.27 -3.93 -2.68
N ILE A 376 -2.57 -2.63 -2.59
CA ILE A 376 -3.75 -2.13 -1.89
C ILE A 376 -4.95 -2.33 -2.81
N VAL A 377 -5.98 -3.01 -2.31
CA VAL A 377 -7.21 -3.36 -3.02
C VAL A 377 -8.42 -2.87 -2.24
N ALA A 378 -9.56 -2.77 -2.92
CA ALA A 378 -10.85 -2.61 -2.26
C ALA A 378 -11.56 -3.97 -2.19
N TRP A 379 -12.28 -4.24 -1.12
CA TRP A 379 -13.00 -5.50 -0.96
C TRP A 379 -14.38 -5.32 -0.33
N ARG A 380 -15.26 -6.32 -0.49
CA ARG A 380 -16.61 -6.39 0.10
C ARG A 380 -16.90 -7.79 0.65
N SER A 381 -17.71 -7.91 1.70
CA SER A 381 -18.05 -9.21 2.31
C SER A 381 -19.20 -9.96 1.63
N GLY A 382 -19.71 -9.47 0.48
CA GLY A 382 -20.77 -10.13 -0.29
C GLY A 382 -22.20 -9.95 0.27
N LYS A 383 -22.39 -9.19 1.35
CA LYS A 383 -23.72 -8.78 1.82
C LYS A 383 -24.18 -7.53 1.07
N ASP A 384 -25.42 -7.55 0.57
CA ASP A 384 -26.01 -6.44 -0.17
C ASP A 384 -26.01 -5.15 0.66
N GLY A 385 -25.46 -4.07 0.08
CA GLY A 385 -25.41 -2.74 0.69
C GLY A 385 -24.16 -2.42 1.52
N GLU A 386 -23.21 -3.35 1.68
CA GLU A 386 -21.95 -3.04 2.37
C GLU A 386 -21.04 -2.13 1.53
N LYS A 387 -20.55 -1.07 2.17
CA LYS A 387 -19.52 -0.20 1.58
C LYS A 387 -18.21 -0.96 1.40
N LEU A 388 -17.50 -0.63 0.33
CA LEU A 388 -16.17 -1.15 0.06
C LEU A 388 -15.19 -0.70 1.16
N LYS A 389 -14.28 -1.60 1.52
CA LYS A 389 -13.21 -1.35 2.49
C LYS A 389 -11.84 -1.55 1.85
N TYR A 390 -10.81 -0.91 2.38
CA TYR A 390 -9.43 -1.18 1.94
C TYR A 390 -8.94 -2.51 2.48
N GLY A 391 -8.10 -3.19 1.70
CA GLY A 391 -7.34 -4.37 2.10
C GLY A 391 -6.00 -4.42 1.37
N THR A 392 -5.12 -5.32 1.80
CA THR A 392 -3.80 -5.51 1.18
C THR A 392 -3.61 -6.96 0.78
N VAL A 393 -3.03 -7.22 -0.39
CA VAL A 393 -2.75 -8.57 -0.87
C VAL A 393 -1.39 -9.03 -0.31
N PRO A 394 -1.30 -10.12 0.47
CA PRO A 394 -0.07 -10.53 1.15
C PRO A 394 0.88 -11.37 0.27
N GLU A 395 0.40 -11.93 -0.84
CA GLU A 395 1.19 -12.81 -1.72
C GLU A 395 0.81 -12.61 -3.20
N ASP A 396 1.71 -12.94 -4.13
CA ASP A 396 1.43 -12.87 -5.56
C ASP A 396 0.38 -13.94 -5.93
N VAL A 397 -0.71 -13.56 -6.59
CA VAL A 397 -1.79 -14.49 -6.97
C VAL A 397 -2.13 -14.35 -8.44
N ARG A 398 -2.19 -15.46 -9.16
CA ARG A 398 -2.58 -15.51 -10.57
C ARG A 398 -3.62 -16.61 -10.81
N PRO A 399 -4.67 -16.37 -11.62
CA PRO A 399 -5.60 -17.42 -12.01
C PRO A 399 -4.93 -18.46 -12.91
N SER A 400 -5.31 -19.73 -12.72
CA SER A 400 -4.96 -20.79 -13.66
C SER A 400 -5.63 -20.58 -15.02
N ALA A 401 -5.00 -21.06 -16.09
CA ALA A 401 -5.53 -20.90 -17.44
C ALA A 401 -6.96 -21.48 -17.56
N GLY A 402 -7.92 -20.65 -17.96
CA GLY A 402 -9.32 -21.04 -18.13
C GLY A 402 -10.18 -21.03 -16.85
N GLN A 403 -9.63 -20.60 -15.70
CA GLN A 403 -10.39 -20.44 -14.46
C GLN A 403 -11.17 -19.12 -14.46
N ALA A 404 -12.47 -19.17 -14.19
CA ALA A 404 -13.36 -18.01 -14.24
C ALA A 404 -13.36 -17.15 -12.96
N LEU A 405 -13.19 -17.75 -11.78
CA LEU A 405 -12.98 -17.06 -10.51
C LEU A 405 -12.03 -17.90 -9.65
N TYR A 406 -11.24 -17.24 -8.83
CA TYR A 406 -10.31 -17.86 -7.89
C TYR A 406 -10.41 -17.20 -6.51
N ARG A 407 -9.91 -17.90 -5.49
CA ARG A 407 -9.76 -17.37 -4.12
C ARG A 407 -8.37 -16.76 -3.95
N LEU A 408 -8.33 -15.60 -3.31
CA LEU A 408 -7.10 -14.94 -2.90
C LEU A 408 -7.20 -14.51 -1.44
N LYS A 409 -6.07 -14.54 -0.75
CA LYS A 409 -5.95 -14.01 0.60
C LYS A 409 -5.87 -12.49 0.54
N VAL A 410 -6.65 -11.82 1.38
CA VAL A 410 -6.60 -10.37 1.53
C VAL A 410 -6.51 -10.05 3.02
N GLU A 411 -5.59 -9.18 3.39
CA GLU A 411 -5.52 -8.61 4.72
C GLU A 411 -6.69 -7.62 4.88
N THR A 412 -7.69 -7.99 5.67
CA THR A 412 -8.95 -7.24 5.83
C THR A 412 -8.91 -6.30 7.02
N THR A 413 -8.13 -6.65 8.06
CA THR A 413 -7.78 -5.78 9.18
C THR A 413 -6.30 -6.00 9.50
N PRO A 414 -5.60 -5.05 10.14
CA PRO A 414 -4.17 -5.17 10.40
C PRO A 414 -3.82 -6.51 11.09
N GLY A 415 -3.05 -7.36 10.40
CA GLY A 415 -2.63 -8.68 10.88
C GLY A 415 -3.63 -9.83 10.70
N VAL A 416 -4.84 -9.58 10.18
CA VAL A 416 -5.86 -10.61 9.90
C VAL A 416 -6.04 -10.77 8.40
N THR A 417 -5.79 -11.97 7.90
CA THR A 417 -5.91 -12.32 6.49
C THR A 417 -7.08 -13.28 6.26
N GLU A 418 -7.98 -12.93 5.35
CA GLU A 418 -9.16 -13.73 5.01
C GLU A 418 -9.14 -14.17 3.53
N PRO A 419 -9.59 -15.40 3.22
CA PRO A 419 -9.71 -15.86 1.84
C PRO A 419 -10.98 -15.31 1.19
N LEU A 420 -10.83 -14.36 0.27
CA LEU A 420 -11.92 -13.75 -0.49
C LEU A 420 -12.00 -14.31 -1.91
N LEU A 421 -13.19 -14.24 -2.51
CA LEU A 421 -13.36 -14.49 -3.94
C LEU A 421 -12.84 -13.29 -4.74
N SER A 422 -12.23 -13.55 -5.89
CA SER A 422 -11.82 -12.50 -6.84
C SER A 422 -12.97 -11.59 -7.30
N SER A 423 -14.23 -12.04 -7.25
CA SER A 423 -15.44 -11.23 -7.50
C SER A 423 -15.77 -10.24 -6.36
N GLN A 424 -15.15 -10.42 -5.20
CA GLN A 424 -15.31 -9.57 -4.02
C GLN A 424 -14.16 -8.58 -3.86
N VAL A 425 -13.13 -8.67 -4.72
CA VAL A 425 -11.94 -7.82 -4.69
C VAL A 425 -11.91 -6.92 -5.93
N PHE A 426 -11.56 -5.66 -5.70
CA PHE A 426 -11.51 -4.63 -6.71
C PHE A 426 -10.13 -3.97 -6.69
N SER A 427 -9.61 -3.67 -7.88
CA SER A 427 -8.33 -2.99 -8.06
C SER A 427 -8.53 -1.50 -8.24
N PHE A 428 -7.50 -0.68 -8.01
CA PHE A 428 -7.56 0.75 -8.33
C PHE A 428 -7.00 1.02 -9.73
N ARG A 429 -7.72 1.82 -10.52
CA ARG A 429 -7.31 2.29 -11.85
C ARG A 429 -6.08 3.18 -11.72
N SER A 430 -5.07 2.93 -12.55
CA SER A 430 -3.87 3.78 -12.63
C SER A 430 -4.11 4.99 -13.53
N ILE A 431 -3.55 6.14 -13.15
CA ILE A 431 -3.63 7.38 -13.94
C ILE A 431 -2.98 7.22 -15.32
N SER A 432 -1.88 6.46 -15.41
CA SER A 432 -1.15 6.21 -16.66
C SER A 432 -1.95 5.50 -17.76
N ALA A 433 -3.07 4.84 -17.41
CA ALA A 433 -3.92 4.15 -18.38
C ALA A 433 -4.91 5.08 -19.12
N THR A 434 -5.04 6.34 -18.71
CA THR A 434 -6.02 7.28 -19.30
C THR A 434 -5.56 7.90 -20.62
N ASN A 435 -4.25 8.01 -20.85
CA ASN A 435 -3.72 8.61 -22.08
C ASN A 435 -3.79 7.71 -23.32
N GLU A 436 -3.96 6.38 -23.17
CA GLU A 436 -4.16 5.49 -24.33
C GLU A 436 -5.64 5.24 -24.66
N ALA A 437 -6.55 5.38 -23.70
CA ALA A 437 -7.97 5.13 -23.92
C ALA A 437 -8.74 6.33 -24.52
N SER A 438 -8.17 7.54 -24.44
CA SER A 438 -8.83 8.77 -24.90
C SER A 438 -8.78 8.98 -26.43
N SER A 439 -8.15 8.07 -27.17
CA SER A 439 -8.10 8.06 -28.64
C SER A 439 -9.01 7.02 -29.30
N ALA A 440 -9.81 6.28 -28.53
CA ALA A 440 -10.78 5.30 -29.03
C ALA A 440 -12.22 5.68 -28.63
N GLY A 441 -12.64 6.90 -28.95
CA GLY A 441 -14.02 7.33 -28.83
C GLY A 441 -14.60 7.69 -30.19
N LEU A 442 -15.34 6.78 -30.83
CA LEU A 442 -16.33 7.13 -31.86
C LEU A 442 -17.46 6.07 -31.91
N SER A 443 -18.65 6.56 -31.56
CA SER A 443 -19.92 6.41 -32.29
C SER A 443 -20.72 5.10 -32.22
N VAL A 444 -21.90 5.25 -31.61
CA VAL A 444 -23.11 4.42 -31.77
C VAL A 444 -23.72 4.64 -33.17
N GLY A 445 -24.11 3.55 -33.85
CA GLY A 445 -25.20 3.54 -34.84
C GLY A 445 -24.98 2.71 -36.11
N GLY A 446 -25.83 1.69 -36.33
CA GLY A 446 -26.31 1.30 -37.68
C GLY A 446 -25.85 -0.05 -38.28
N HIS A 447 -26.67 -1.09 -38.07
CA HIS A 447 -27.15 -2.10 -39.04
C HIS A 447 -26.24 -2.73 -40.15
N THR A 448 -26.18 -4.07 -40.08
CA THR A 448 -26.23 -5.10 -41.15
C THR A 448 -25.10 -5.17 -42.20
N GLU A 449 -24.34 -6.27 -42.23
CA GLU A 449 -24.39 -7.28 -43.32
C GLU A 449 -23.38 -8.43 -43.14
N VAL A 450 -23.82 -9.60 -43.62
CA VAL A 450 -23.14 -10.90 -43.63
C VAL A 450 -22.10 -10.94 -44.76
N GLY A 451 -20.88 -11.43 -44.49
CA GLY A 451 -19.81 -11.52 -45.49
C GLY A 451 -18.68 -12.48 -45.14
N ASN A 452 -18.93 -13.77 -45.36
CA ASN A 452 -18.02 -14.89 -45.72
C ASN A 452 -16.50 -14.86 -45.43
N ARG A 453 -16.07 -15.91 -44.71
CA ARG A 453 -14.90 -16.80 -44.90
C ARG A 453 -13.55 -16.18 -45.34
N MET A 454 -12.56 -16.29 -44.45
CA MET A 454 -11.20 -16.67 -44.83
C MET A 454 -10.59 -17.69 -43.85
N HIS A 455 -10.18 -18.81 -44.45
CA HIS A 455 -9.59 -20.01 -43.88
C HIS A 455 -8.11 -19.73 -43.54
N VAL A 456 -7.67 -19.95 -42.30
CA VAL A 456 -6.24 -20.01 -41.97
C VAL A 456 -5.90 -21.42 -41.52
N GLN A 457 -5.08 -22.07 -42.34
CA GLN A 457 -4.52 -23.41 -42.15
C GLN A 457 -3.59 -23.45 -40.94
N VAL A 458 -3.89 -24.34 -39.99
CA VAL A 458 -2.94 -24.80 -38.97
C VAL A 458 -1.99 -25.80 -39.65
N ARG A 459 -0.71 -25.44 -39.74
CA ARG A 459 0.36 -26.34 -40.20
C ARG A 459 0.90 -27.13 -39.00
N THR A 460 0.74 -28.44 -39.08
CA THR A 460 1.42 -29.45 -38.27
C THR A 460 2.90 -29.55 -38.64
N ALA A 461 3.77 -29.32 -37.66
CA ALA A 461 5.14 -29.83 -37.57
C ALA A 461 5.22 -30.49 -36.19
N GLY A 462 5.63 -31.74 -36.00
CA GLY A 462 6.69 -32.50 -36.63
C GLY A 462 7.44 -33.12 -35.45
N GLU A 463 7.28 -34.44 -35.28
CA GLU A 463 7.72 -35.22 -34.13
C GLU A 463 9.22 -35.08 -33.84
N GLY A 464 9.55 -34.75 -32.59
CA GLY A 464 10.89 -34.78 -32.03
C GLY A 464 10.82 -35.38 -30.63
N ILE A 465 11.05 -36.68 -30.52
CA ILE A 465 11.12 -37.43 -29.27
C ILE A 465 12.38 -36.99 -28.53
N GLY A 466 12.21 -36.30 -27.41
CA GLY A 466 13.26 -36.01 -26.44
C GLY A 466 12.70 -36.22 -25.05
N SER A 467 13.05 -37.34 -24.41
CA SER A 467 12.69 -37.60 -23.01
C SER A 467 13.50 -36.68 -22.11
N SER A 468 12.91 -35.57 -21.69
CA SER A 468 13.31 -34.84 -20.50
C SER A 468 12.15 -34.88 -19.53
N GLN A 469 12.36 -35.55 -18.39
CA GLN A 469 11.49 -35.52 -17.23
C GLN A 469 11.25 -34.06 -16.84
N LEU A 470 10.11 -33.49 -17.22
CA LEU A 470 9.60 -32.29 -16.56
C LEU A 470 9.16 -32.72 -15.15
N GLN A 471 9.94 -32.27 -14.17
CA GLN A 471 9.45 -32.22 -12.79
C GLN A 471 8.19 -31.34 -12.74
N PRO A 472 7.20 -31.69 -11.92
CA PRO A 472 5.99 -30.88 -11.76
C PRO A 472 6.40 -29.57 -11.09
N GLY A 473 6.45 -28.50 -11.89
CA GLY A 473 6.51 -27.15 -11.35
C GLY A 473 5.28 -26.92 -10.47
N THR A 474 5.50 -26.37 -9.29
CA THR A 474 4.47 -25.94 -8.34
C THR A 474 3.59 -24.85 -8.95
N ASP A 475 2.64 -25.25 -9.80
CA ASP A 475 1.42 -24.48 -10.03
C ASP A 475 0.66 -24.50 -8.70
N LEU A 476 0.90 -23.50 -7.87
CA LEU A 476 0.13 -23.25 -6.66
C LEU A 476 -1.35 -23.16 -7.06
N HIS A 477 -2.11 -24.22 -6.79
CA HIS A 477 -3.55 -24.27 -7.02
C HIS A 477 -4.25 -23.21 -6.16
N TYR A 478 -4.36 -21.98 -6.65
CA TYR A 478 -5.15 -20.94 -5.99
C TYR A 478 -6.64 -21.28 -6.12
N GLY A 479 -7.16 -21.95 -5.10
CA GLY A 479 -8.57 -22.20 -4.77
C GLY A 479 -9.50 -22.50 -5.94
N ARG A 480 -9.72 -23.80 -6.23
CA ARG A 480 -10.82 -24.26 -7.10
C ARG A 480 -12.15 -23.77 -6.49
N VAL A 481 -12.89 -22.94 -7.22
CA VAL A 481 -14.20 -22.42 -6.82
C VAL A 481 -15.26 -23.43 -7.26
N SER A 482 -16.20 -23.77 -6.37
CA SER A 482 -17.27 -24.71 -6.70
C SER A 482 -18.28 -24.11 -7.69
N ALA A 483 -18.99 -24.96 -8.44
CA ALA A 483 -20.03 -24.50 -9.37
C ALA A 483 -21.12 -23.67 -8.67
N ALA A 484 -21.47 -24.01 -7.42
CA ALA A 484 -22.46 -23.27 -6.64
C ALA A 484 -21.96 -21.86 -6.28
N GLU A 485 -20.73 -21.73 -5.79
CA GLU A 485 -20.12 -20.43 -5.47
C GLU A 485 -19.93 -19.57 -6.73
N LEU A 486 -19.59 -20.17 -7.86
CA LEU A 486 -19.46 -19.46 -9.14
C LEU A 486 -20.81 -18.86 -9.55
N VAL A 487 -21.89 -19.64 -9.49
CA VAL A 487 -23.25 -19.18 -9.83
C VAL A 487 -23.70 -18.07 -8.88
N GLN A 488 -23.42 -18.21 -7.58
CA GLN A 488 -23.73 -17.19 -6.58
C GLN A 488 -22.96 -15.89 -6.85
N ALA A 489 -21.65 -15.96 -7.12
CA ALA A 489 -20.85 -14.79 -7.46
C ALA A 489 -21.32 -14.13 -8.76
N VAL A 490 -21.71 -14.92 -9.77
CA VAL A 490 -22.29 -14.40 -11.02
C VAL A 490 -23.62 -13.70 -10.75
N HIS A 491 -24.47 -14.26 -9.89
CA HIS A 491 -25.71 -13.62 -9.48
C HIS A 491 -25.46 -12.28 -8.77
N GLU A 492 -24.52 -12.22 -7.83
CA GLU A 492 -24.14 -10.97 -7.13
C GLU A 492 -23.53 -9.91 -8.07
N MET A 493 -22.76 -10.33 -9.08
CA MET A 493 -22.22 -9.42 -10.10
C MET A 493 -23.34 -8.86 -10.99
N LEU A 494 -24.28 -9.71 -11.42
CA LEU A 494 -25.40 -9.31 -12.27
C LEU A 494 -26.40 -8.44 -11.50
N SER A 495 -26.69 -8.77 -10.24
CA SER A 495 -27.58 -7.97 -9.40
C SER A 495 -27.01 -6.57 -9.15
N ALA A 496 -25.70 -6.45 -8.91
CA ALA A 496 -25.01 -5.16 -8.80
C ALA A 496 -25.07 -4.35 -10.11
N ALA A 497 -25.18 -5.01 -11.27
CA ALA A 497 -25.40 -4.37 -12.57
C ALA A 497 -26.88 -4.10 -12.88
N GLY A 498 -27.80 -4.35 -11.94
CA GLY A 498 -29.24 -4.17 -12.11
C GLY A 498 -29.93 -5.30 -12.90
N ILE A 499 -29.25 -6.42 -13.12
CA ILE A 499 -29.75 -7.57 -13.88
C ILE A 499 -30.11 -8.68 -12.89
N ASN A 500 -31.40 -9.01 -12.76
CA ASN A 500 -31.83 -10.13 -11.94
C ASN A 500 -31.80 -11.44 -12.74
N MET A 501 -31.25 -12.50 -12.14
CA MET A 501 -31.28 -13.85 -12.70
C MET A 501 -32.37 -14.65 -12.02
N ASP A 502 -33.27 -15.21 -12.83
CA ASP A 502 -34.31 -16.11 -12.33
C ASP A 502 -33.70 -17.39 -11.73
N VAL A 503 -34.36 -17.95 -10.71
CA VAL A 503 -33.93 -19.13 -9.95
C VAL A 503 -33.78 -20.34 -10.89
N GLU A 504 -34.66 -20.46 -11.88
CA GLU A 504 -34.57 -21.50 -12.91
C GLU A 504 -33.26 -21.39 -13.70
N LYS A 505 -32.89 -20.17 -14.14
CA LYS A 505 -31.66 -19.94 -14.89
C LYS A 505 -30.41 -20.18 -14.03
N GLN A 506 -30.45 -19.85 -12.74
CA GLN A 506 -29.37 -20.15 -11.79
C GLN A 506 -29.16 -21.67 -11.66
N SER A 507 -30.25 -22.41 -11.47
CA SER A 507 -30.21 -23.87 -11.35
C SER A 507 -29.66 -24.53 -12.62
N LEU A 508 -30.12 -24.09 -13.80
CA LEU A 508 -29.65 -24.57 -15.10
C LEU A 508 -28.15 -24.31 -15.29
N LEU A 509 -27.68 -23.11 -14.92
CA LEU A 509 -26.26 -22.78 -14.99
C LEU A 509 -25.44 -23.67 -14.05
N GLN A 510 -25.89 -23.87 -12.82
CA GLN A 510 -25.23 -24.74 -11.85
C GLN A 510 -25.13 -26.18 -12.36
N THR A 511 -26.23 -26.75 -12.86
CA THR A 511 -26.25 -28.12 -13.42
C THR A 511 -25.37 -28.24 -14.66
N THR A 512 -25.36 -27.23 -15.53
CA THR A 512 -24.51 -27.25 -16.73
C THR A 512 -23.03 -27.27 -16.36
N LEU A 513 -22.62 -26.47 -15.37
CA LEU A 513 -21.24 -26.42 -14.91
C LEU A 513 -20.79 -27.73 -14.23
N THR A 514 -21.65 -28.33 -13.39
CA THR A 514 -21.33 -29.62 -12.76
C THR A 514 -21.22 -30.74 -13.79
N LEU A 515 -22.10 -30.76 -14.80
CA LEU A 515 -22.00 -31.73 -15.90
C LEU A 515 -20.73 -31.53 -16.74
N GLN A 516 -20.32 -30.29 -17.00
CA GLN A 516 -19.06 -30.01 -17.69
C GLN A 516 -17.83 -30.49 -16.91
N GLU A 517 -17.85 -30.35 -15.57
CA GLU A 517 -16.78 -30.86 -14.70
C GLU A 517 -16.70 -32.38 -14.75
N GLN A 518 -17.84 -33.07 -14.62
CA GLN A 518 -17.93 -34.53 -14.76
C GLN A 518 -17.51 -35.02 -16.15
N LEU A 519 -17.84 -34.27 -17.20
CA LEU A 519 -17.41 -34.59 -18.56
C LEU A 519 -15.89 -34.52 -18.70
N LYS A 520 -15.24 -33.49 -18.13
CA LYS A 520 -13.78 -33.37 -18.15
C LYS A 520 -13.10 -34.49 -17.37
N GLU A 521 -13.62 -34.84 -16.20
CA GLU A 521 -13.09 -35.93 -15.37
C GLU A 521 -13.22 -37.28 -16.07
N SER A 522 -14.37 -37.56 -16.67
CA SER A 522 -14.58 -38.79 -17.46
C SER A 522 -13.72 -38.84 -18.71
N GLN A 523 -13.53 -37.72 -19.42
CA GLN A 523 -12.60 -37.63 -20.55
C GLN A 523 -11.15 -37.92 -20.15
N ALA A 524 -10.69 -37.35 -19.03
CA ALA A 524 -9.34 -37.59 -18.51
C ALA A 524 -9.15 -39.08 -18.12
N ALA A 525 -10.14 -39.67 -17.46
CA ALA A 525 -10.12 -41.10 -17.12
C ALA A 525 -10.08 -41.97 -18.38
N LEU A 526 -10.87 -41.64 -19.41
CA LEU A 526 -10.89 -42.37 -20.67
C LEU A 526 -9.55 -42.31 -21.40
N LEU A 527 -8.87 -41.15 -21.41
CA LEU A 527 -7.54 -41.02 -22.00
C LEU A 527 -6.51 -41.90 -21.29
N LEU A 528 -6.52 -41.92 -19.96
CA LEU A 528 -5.64 -42.79 -19.18
C LEU A 528 -5.90 -44.28 -19.46
N GLU A 529 -7.16 -44.68 -19.58
CA GLU A 529 -7.50 -46.05 -19.97
C GLU A 529 -7.07 -46.37 -21.40
N GLN A 530 -7.20 -45.42 -22.34
CA GLN A 530 -6.72 -45.59 -23.71
C GLN A 530 -5.20 -45.79 -23.76
N GLU A 531 -4.43 -45.00 -23.01
CA GLU A 531 -2.98 -45.17 -22.90
C GLU A 531 -2.60 -46.55 -22.34
N LYS A 532 -3.32 -47.03 -21.33
CA LYS A 532 -3.13 -48.38 -20.78
C LYS A 532 -3.42 -49.47 -21.82
N VAL A 533 -4.51 -49.33 -22.58
CA VAL A 533 -4.86 -50.27 -23.65
C VAL A 533 -3.78 -50.26 -24.74
N ASP A 534 -3.29 -49.09 -25.14
CA ASP A 534 -2.24 -48.95 -26.16
C ASP A 534 -0.90 -49.55 -25.69
N MET A 535 -0.54 -49.37 -24.40
CA MET A 535 0.62 -50.02 -23.80
C MET A 535 0.48 -51.55 -23.80
N ALA A 536 -0.66 -52.06 -23.33
CA ALA A 536 -0.93 -53.50 -23.30
C ALA A 536 -0.93 -54.11 -24.71
N ALA A 537 -1.44 -53.39 -25.71
CA ALA A 537 -1.41 -53.81 -27.11
C ALA A 537 0.03 -53.91 -27.63
N LYS A 538 0.89 -52.92 -27.36
CA LYS A 538 2.32 -52.95 -27.72
C LYS A 538 3.06 -54.10 -27.03
N GLU A 539 2.78 -54.36 -25.75
CA GLU A 539 3.34 -55.50 -25.02
C GLU A 539 2.89 -56.84 -25.64
N ALA A 540 1.61 -56.97 -26.00
CA ALA A 540 1.10 -58.16 -26.66
C ALA A 540 1.76 -58.38 -28.03
N ASP A 541 1.98 -57.32 -28.81
CA ASP A 541 2.61 -57.42 -30.13
C ASP A 541 4.10 -57.74 -30.06
N THR A 542 4.83 -57.18 -29.09
CA THR A 542 6.24 -57.54 -28.83
C THR A 542 6.37 -59.00 -28.37
N ALA A 543 5.47 -59.47 -27.51
CA ALA A 543 5.42 -60.87 -27.09
C ALA A 543 5.10 -61.82 -28.25
N LYS A 544 4.15 -61.47 -29.13
CA LYS A 544 3.87 -62.23 -30.36
C LYS A 544 5.09 -62.25 -31.30
N GLY A 545 5.74 -61.10 -31.50
CA GLY A 545 6.91 -60.96 -32.36
C GLY A 545 8.14 -61.77 -31.88
N ALA A 546 8.26 -62.00 -30.56
CA ALA A 546 9.32 -62.85 -30.00
C ALA A 546 9.24 -64.32 -30.48
N TRP A 547 8.03 -64.79 -30.82
CA TRP A 547 7.79 -66.17 -31.26
C TRP A 547 7.76 -66.33 -32.78
N LEU A 548 7.91 -65.26 -33.57
CA LEU A 548 7.99 -65.36 -35.03
C LEU A 548 9.40 -65.76 -35.48
N CYS A 549 9.48 -66.67 -36.45
CA CYS A 549 10.75 -67.09 -37.03
C CYS A 549 11.43 -65.92 -37.72
N ARG A 550 12.62 -65.54 -37.24
CA ARG A 550 13.40 -64.40 -37.75
C ARG A 550 13.94 -64.58 -39.18
N VAL A 551 13.72 -65.73 -39.80
CA VAL A 551 14.11 -66.01 -41.19
C VAL A 551 12.97 -65.76 -42.17
N CYS A 552 11.75 -66.25 -41.90
CA CYS A 552 10.60 -66.04 -42.78
C CYS A 552 9.63 -64.94 -42.33
N LEU A 553 9.74 -64.48 -41.08
CA LEU A 553 8.88 -63.48 -40.44
C LEU A 553 7.38 -63.80 -40.50
N SER A 554 7.01 -65.06 -40.75
CA SER A 554 5.63 -65.46 -41.03
C SER A 554 5.15 -66.61 -40.15
N ALA A 555 5.97 -67.65 -39.95
CA ALA A 555 5.61 -68.80 -39.12
C ALA A 555 6.24 -68.71 -37.73
N GLU A 556 5.53 -69.23 -36.72
CA GLU A 556 6.04 -69.34 -35.35
C GLU A 556 7.22 -70.30 -35.25
N VAL A 557 8.14 -70.02 -34.32
CA VAL A 557 9.28 -70.90 -34.03
C VAL A 557 8.80 -72.12 -33.25
N ASN A 558 9.14 -73.30 -33.76
CA ASN A 558 8.76 -74.59 -33.17
C ASN A 558 9.88 -75.64 -33.26
N ILE A 559 11.07 -75.24 -33.73
CA ILE A 559 12.23 -76.11 -33.90
C ILE A 559 13.47 -75.43 -33.34
N THR A 560 14.24 -76.15 -32.54
CA THR A 560 15.55 -75.74 -32.02
C THR A 560 16.68 -76.45 -32.77
N ILE A 561 17.73 -75.69 -33.10
CA ILE A 561 18.93 -76.16 -33.81
C ILE A 561 19.99 -76.63 -32.81
N VAL A 562 20.40 -77.90 -32.87
CA VAL A 562 21.43 -78.49 -32.00
C VAL A 562 22.80 -78.43 -32.70
N PRO A 563 23.90 -78.07 -31.99
CA PRO A 563 24.00 -77.83 -30.53
C PRO A 563 23.73 -76.39 -30.07
N CYS A 564 23.52 -75.44 -30.99
CA CYS A 564 23.57 -74.01 -30.66
C CYS A 564 22.34 -73.41 -29.96
N GLY A 565 21.21 -74.12 -29.88
CA GLY A 565 20.00 -73.68 -29.17
C GLY A 565 19.15 -72.62 -29.89
N HIS A 566 19.54 -72.13 -31.07
CA HIS A 566 18.74 -71.16 -31.82
C HIS A 566 17.45 -71.77 -32.37
N VAL A 567 16.38 -70.97 -32.41
CA VAL A 567 15.03 -71.42 -32.79
C VAL A 567 14.61 -70.92 -34.17
N LEU A 568 13.94 -71.78 -34.93
CA LEU A 568 13.39 -71.53 -36.27
C LEU A 568 12.00 -72.16 -36.40
N CYS A 569 11.25 -71.77 -37.43
CA CYS A 569 10.07 -72.54 -37.84
C CYS A 569 10.50 -73.80 -38.60
N GLN A 570 9.62 -74.81 -38.61
CA GLN A 570 9.83 -76.08 -39.31
C GLN A 570 10.31 -75.92 -40.76
N ARG A 571 9.73 -74.98 -41.51
CA ARG A 571 10.07 -74.74 -42.92
C ARG A 571 11.50 -74.20 -43.08
N CYS A 572 11.88 -73.22 -42.26
CA CYS A 572 13.21 -72.61 -42.34
C CYS A 572 14.30 -73.53 -41.79
N SER A 573 14.01 -74.33 -40.75
CA SER A 573 14.97 -75.31 -40.23
C SER A 573 15.31 -76.40 -41.23
N SER A 574 14.33 -76.85 -42.04
CA SER A 574 14.55 -77.90 -43.03
C SER A 574 15.34 -77.44 -44.26
N ALA A 575 15.47 -76.12 -44.48
CA ALA A 575 16.15 -75.54 -45.63
C ALA A 575 17.62 -75.15 -45.38
N VAL A 576 18.16 -75.42 -44.18
CA VAL A 576 19.49 -74.95 -43.77
C VAL A 576 20.34 -76.07 -43.19
N SER A 577 21.60 -76.16 -43.63
CA SER A 577 22.61 -77.10 -43.09
C SER A 577 23.49 -76.47 -42.00
N ARG A 578 23.47 -75.14 -41.88
CA ARG A 578 24.16 -74.33 -40.87
C ARG A 578 23.19 -73.33 -40.26
N CYS A 579 23.30 -73.07 -38.96
CA CYS A 579 22.43 -72.12 -38.27
C CYS A 579 22.55 -70.71 -38.89
N PRO A 580 21.44 -70.06 -39.31
CA PRO A 580 21.48 -68.72 -39.89
C PRO A 580 22.02 -67.64 -38.95
N PHE A 581 21.92 -67.85 -37.63
CA PHE A 581 22.32 -66.86 -36.62
C PHE A 581 23.79 -66.98 -36.21
N CYS A 582 24.26 -68.20 -35.90
CA CYS A 582 25.61 -68.44 -35.39
C CYS A 582 26.52 -69.23 -36.34
N ARG A 583 26.02 -69.66 -37.51
CA ARG A 583 26.75 -70.38 -38.57
C ARG A 583 27.37 -71.72 -38.16
N LEU A 584 27.04 -72.25 -36.97
CA LEU A 584 27.40 -73.61 -36.54
C LEU A 584 26.68 -74.65 -37.41
N GLN A 585 27.34 -75.79 -37.66
CA GLN A 585 26.77 -76.91 -38.40
C GLN A 585 25.59 -77.51 -37.62
N VAL A 586 24.47 -77.76 -38.31
CA VAL A 586 23.30 -78.40 -37.69
C VAL A 586 23.56 -79.89 -37.54
N SER A 587 23.61 -80.39 -36.30
CA SER A 587 23.76 -81.84 -36.05
C SER A 587 22.41 -82.56 -36.06
N ARG A 588 21.40 -81.93 -35.45
CA ARG A 588 20.00 -82.37 -35.47
C ARG A 588 19.07 -81.21 -35.15
N THR A 589 17.80 -81.36 -35.49
CA THR A 589 16.72 -80.41 -35.15
C THR A 589 15.75 -81.05 -34.16
N MET A 590 15.34 -80.32 -33.13
CA MET A 590 14.41 -80.80 -32.10
C MET A 590 13.15 -79.95 -32.07
N LYS A 591 11.98 -80.58 -32.00
CA LYS A 591 10.71 -79.87 -31.86
C LYS A 591 10.58 -79.32 -30.44
N ILE A 592 10.21 -78.05 -30.35
CA ILE A 592 9.87 -77.38 -29.09
C ILE A 592 8.40 -76.99 -29.11
N PHE A 593 7.78 -77.00 -27.94
CA PHE A 593 6.41 -76.58 -27.73
C PHE A 593 6.42 -75.34 -26.85
N ARG A 594 5.50 -74.41 -27.15
CA ARG A 594 5.29 -73.24 -26.31
C ARG A 594 4.74 -73.71 -24.94
N PRO A 595 5.23 -73.13 -23.82
CA PRO A 595 4.63 -73.33 -22.50
C PRO A 595 3.19 -72.85 -22.44
#